data_AF-A0A084VQP3-F1
#
_entry.id   AF-A0A084VQP3-F1
#
_cell.length_a   1.000
_cell.length_b   1.000
_cell.length_c   1.000
_cell.angle_alpha   90.00
_cell.angle_beta   90.00
_cell.angle_gamma   90.00
#
_symmetry.space_group_name_H-M   'P 1'
#
loop_
_entity.id
_entity.type
_entity.pdbx_description
1 polymer ?
#
loop_
_entity_poly.entity_id
_entity_poly.type
_entity_poly.pdbx_seq_one_letter_code
_entity_poly.pdbx_strand_id
1 'polypeptide(L)'
;MERYLRFYIKFQGYMIGALTLLLSVLLTIVIYDSNSFTYPLEEYYDYRFMGSSALVLGIFWFIAGFSFIYGVHYEIKQCLLPFAILYLIDLFLIALRDLVMVWHDRRWYSMVFVNFPAIIMVLYITSYLFMTLIALSRLFSTDPKPQTGDNFMRFNNGIANPAAVDDEDSLVVP
;
A
#
# COMPACT_ATOMS: atom_id res chain seq x y z
N MET A 1 -3.30 15.91 12.34
CA MET A 1 -2.04 15.25 12.76
C MET A 1 -0.90 16.25 12.67
N GLU A 2 0.10 16.13 13.53
CA GLU A 2 1.33 16.92 13.39
C GLU A 2 1.99 16.65 12.03
N ARG A 3 2.50 17.71 11.38
CA ARG A 3 3.09 17.66 10.03
C ARG A 3 4.22 16.63 9.91
N TYR A 4 4.96 16.44 11.00
CA TYR A 4 6.04 15.45 11.11
C TYR A 4 5.54 14.01 11.03
N LEU A 5 4.44 13.68 11.72
CA LEU A 5 3.88 12.34 11.74
C LEU A 5 3.30 11.94 10.36
N ARG A 6 2.68 12.90 9.66
CA ARG A 6 2.22 12.72 8.26
C ARG A 6 3.39 12.43 7.31
N PHE A 7 4.49 13.18 7.45
CA PHE A 7 5.69 12.95 6.65
C PHE A 7 6.30 11.57 6.92
N TYR A 8 6.40 11.18 8.20
CA TYR A 8 6.95 9.89 8.59
C TYR A 8 6.13 8.71 8.02
N ILE A 9 4.80 8.72 8.15
CA ILE A 9 3.96 7.62 7.64
C ILE A 9 4.08 7.50 6.12
N LYS A 10 4.09 8.62 5.40
CA LYS A 10 4.29 8.62 3.94
C LYS A 10 5.65 8.09 3.55
N PHE A 11 6.70 8.50 4.27
CA PHE A 11 8.06 8.02 4.04
C PHE A 11 8.14 6.50 4.22
N GLN A 12 7.54 5.94 5.28
CA GLN A 12 7.47 4.49 5.48
C GLN A 12 6.75 3.78 4.31
N GLY A 13 5.64 4.35 3.83
CA GLY A 13 4.95 3.84 2.63
C GLY A 13 5.84 3.85 1.38
N TYR A 14 6.55 4.94 1.12
CA TYR A 14 7.49 5.01 -0.01
C TYR A 14 8.64 4.02 0.13
N MET A 15 9.19 3.85 1.33
CA MET A 15 10.26 2.88 1.58
C MET A 15 9.81 1.45 1.30
N ILE A 16 8.62 1.06 1.77
CA ILE A 16 8.04 -0.27 1.50
C ILE A 16 7.86 -0.44 -0.02
N GLY A 17 7.21 0.52 -0.69
CA GLY A 17 6.97 0.43 -2.14
C GLY A 17 8.26 0.35 -2.96
N ALA A 18 9.26 1.18 -2.65
CA ALA A 18 10.55 1.21 -3.34
C ALA A 18 11.33 -0.08 -3.11
N LEU A 19 11.37 -0.59 -1.88
CA LEU A 19 11.99 -1.88 -1.57
C LEU A 19 11.27 -3.02 -2.28
N THR A 20 9.94 -3.03 -2.32
CA THR A 20 9.19 -4.07 -3.03
C THR A 20 9.48 -4.05 -4.53
N LEU A 21 9.54 -2.88 -5.16
CA LEU A 21 9.91 -2.78 -6.58
C LEU A 21 11.32 -3.30 -6.84
N LEU A 22 12.28 -2.86 -6.03
CA LEU A 22 13.68 -3.26 -6.17
C LEU A 22 13.84 -4.77 -5.96
N LEU A 23 13.25 -5.31 -4.88
CA LEU A 23 13.33 -6.73 -4.55
C LEU A 23 12.56 -7.59 -5.56
N SER A 24 11.42 -7.12 -6.09
CA SER A 24 10.69 -7.80 -7.15
C SER A 24 11.59 -8.02 -8.37
N VAL A 25 12.28 -6.99 -8.84
CA VAL A 25 13.19 -7.12 -9.99
C VAL A 25 14.40 -8.00 -9.64
N LEU A 26 15.09 -7.73 -8.53
CA LEU A 26 16.30 -8.46 -8.17
C LEU A 26 16.05 -9.94 -7.89
N LEU A 27 15.03 -10.26 -7.09
CA LEU A 27 14.70 -11.66 -6.78
C LEU A 27 14.25 -12.40 -8.03
N THR A 28 13.48 -11.76 -8.91
CA THR A 28 13.06 -12.38 -10.17
C THR A 28 14.26 -12.75 -11.03
N ILE A 29 15.26 -11.86 -11.15
CA ILE A 29 16.50 -12.14 -11.90
C ILE A 29 17.29 -13.27 -11.24
N VAL A 30 17.49 -13.22 -9.92
CA VAL A 30 18.24 -14.25 -9.19
C VAL A 30 17.58 -15.61 -9.34
N ILE A 31 16.26 -15.70 -9.19
CA ILE A 31 15.51 -16.96 -9.31
C ILE A 31 15.57 -17.50 -10.74
N TYR A 32 15.51 -16.61 -11.74
CA TYR A 32 15.60 -16.99 -13.15
C TYR A 32 16.99 -17.55 -13.51
N ASP A 33 18.05 -16.97 -12.96
CA ASP A 33 19.43 -17.43 -13.19
C ASP A 33 19.74 -18.72 -12.42
N SER A 34 19.23 -18.86 -11.20
CA SER A 34 19.54 -19.99 -10.33
C SER A 34 18.74 -21.26 -10.63
N ASN A 35 17.65 -21.19 -11.40
CA ASN A 35 16.74 -22.31 -11.60
C ASN A 35 16.45 -22.57 -13.08
N SER A 36 16.18 -23.84 -13.39
CA SER A 36 15.72 -24.23 -14.72
C SER A 36 14.32 -23.68 -15.00
N PHE A 37 14.08 -23.27 -16.24
CA PHE A 37 12.78 -22.76 -16.68
C PHE A 37 11.67 -23.83 -16.64
N THR A 38 12.05 -25.09 -16.88
CA THR A 38 11.15 -26.25 -16.90
C THR A 38 10.95 -26.79 -15.49
N TYR A 39 9.69 -27.05 -15.10
CA TYR A 39 9.36 -27.66 -13.81
C TYR A 39 9.77 -29.14 -13.76
N PRO A 40 10.73 -29.56 -12.93
CA PRO A 40 10.93 -30.97 -12.66
C PRO A 40 9.77 -31.48 -11.79
N LEU A 41 9.18 -32.61 -12.19
CA LEU A 41 8.04 -33.22 -11.50
C LEU A 41 8.36 -33.61 -10.05
N GLU A 42 9.63 -33.82 -9.71
CA GLU A 42 10.10 -34.16 -8.36
C GLU A 42 10.00 -33.00 -7.36
N GLU A 43 9.97 -31.75 -7.83
CA GLU A 43 9.98 -30.53 -6.98
C GLU A 43 8.78 -29.61 -7.26
N TYR A 44 7.65 -30.19 -7.69
CA TYR A 44 6.43 -29.46 -8.01
C TYR A 44 5.90 -28.59 -6.86
N TYR A 45 6.29 -28.90 -5.63
CA TYR A 45 5.87 -28.18 -4.43
C TYR A 45 6.54 -26.79 -4.32
N ASP A 46 7.72 -26.54 -4.89
CA ASP A 46 8.42 -25.25 -4.82
C ASP A 46 7.98 -24.27 -5.94
N TYR A 47 6.66 -24.16 -6.14
CA TYR A 47 6.04 -23.31 -7.18
C TYR A 47 6.39 -21.82 -7.09
N ARG A 48 6.86 -21.35 -5.93
CA ARG A 48 7.23 -19.94 -5.67
C ARG A 48 8.67 -19.60 -6.08
N PHE A 49 9.57 -20.57 -5.95
CA PHE A 49 11.02 -20.35 -6.06
C PHE A 49 11.62 -21.00 -7.31
N MET A 50 10.79 -21.55 -8.19
CA MET A 50 11.26 -22.28 -9.36
C MET A 50 10.41 -21.99 -10.60
N GLY A 51 11.00 -22.30 -11.76
CA GLY A 51 10.35 -22.25 -13.07
C GLY A 51 9.79 -20.89 -13.47
N SER A 52 8.86 -20.92 -14.42
CA SER A 52 8.20 -19.73 -14.98
C SER A 52 7.23 -19.03 -14.02
N SER A 53 6.76 -19.72 -12.97
CA SER A 53 5.82 -19.16 -11.98
C SER A 53 6.46 -18.06 -11.13
N ALA A 54 7.75 -18.16 -10.82
CA ALA A 54 8.47 -17.10 -10.12
C ALA A 54 8.51 -15.79 -10.92
N LEU A 55 8.67 -15.86 -12.26
CA LEU A 55 8.62 -14.69 -13.13
C LEU A 55 7.24 -14.02 -13.10
N VAL A 56 6.18 -14.82 -13.19
CA VAL A 56 4.79 -14.35 -13.16
C VAL A 56 4.49 -13.66 -11.83
N LEU A 57 4.89 -14.29 -10.72
CA LEU A 57 4.75 -13.72 -9.37
C LEU A 57 5.55 -12.40 -9.23
N GLY A 58 6.77 -12.37 -9.79
CA GLY A 58 7.62 -11.18 -9.84
C GLY A 58 6.95 -10.01 -10.54
N ILE A 59 6.33 -10.24 -11.70
CA ILE A 59 5.57 -9.23 -12.45
C ILE A 59 4.38 -8.72 -11.64
N PHE A 60 3.62 -9.61 -10.99
CA PHE A 60 2.52 -9.18 -10.12
C PHE A 60 3.00 -8.30 -8.97
N TRP A 61 4.11 -8.65 -8.33
CA TRP A 61 4.74 -7.85 -7.28
C TRP A 61 5.24 -6.49 -7.80
N PHE A 62 5.74 -6.43 -9.03
CA PHE A 62 6.14 -5.19 -9.67
C PHE A 62 4.94 -4.25 -9.89
N ILE A 63 3.85 -4.78 -10.47
CA ILE A 63 2.62 -4.02 -10.71
C ILE A 63 2.01 -3.55 -9.37
N ALA A 64 1.97 -4.42 -8.37
CA ALA A 64 1.47 -4.09 -7.04
C ALA A 64 2.32 -3.01 -6.36
N GLY A 65 3.65 -3.10 -6.45
CA GLY A 65 4.57 -2.09 -5.91
C GLY A 65 4.41 -0.73 -6.59
N PHE A 66 4.25 -0.72 -7.91
CA PHE A 66 4.01 0.51 -8.68
C PHE A 66 2.66 1.15 -8.31
N SER A 67 1.59 0.34 -8.26
CA SER A 67 0.27 0.78 -7.79
C SER A 67 0.34 1.32 -6.36
N PHE A 68 1.12 0.70 -5.49
CA PHE A 68 1.27 1.12 -4.10
C PHE A 68 1.92 2.50 -4.00
N ILE A 69 3.04 2.73 -4.70
CA ILE A 69 3.71 4.04 -4.74
C ILE A 69 2.79 5.10 -5.32
N TYR A 70 2.09 4.78 -6.41
CA TYR A 70 1.09 5.66 -7.01
C TYR A 70 -0.01 6.02 -6.00
N GLY A 71 -0.51 5.05 -5.24
CA GLY A 71 -1.47 5.24 -4.17
C GLY A 71 -0.98 6.14 -3.06
N VAL A 72 0.28 6.01 -2.66
CA VAL A 72 0.92 6.87 -1.64
C VAL A 72 1.11 8.30 -2.16
N HIS A 73 1.45 8.46 -3.44
CA HIS A 73 1.68 9.77 -4.06
C HIS A 73 0.39 10.57 -4.23
N TYR A 74 -0.65 9.95 -4.78
CA TYR A 74 -1.94 10.59 -5.04
C TYR A 74 -2.94 10.48 -3.88
N GLU A 75 -2.53 9.89 -2.75
CA GLU A 75 -3.37 9.66 -1.56
C GLU A 75 -4.65 8.84 -1.87
N ILE A 76 -4.56 7.88 -2.81
CA ILE A 76 -5.69 7.06 -3.26
C ILE A 76 -5.72 5.72 -2.52
N LYS A 77 -6.71 5.55 -1.64
CA LYS A 77 -6.90 4.33 -0.83
C LYS A 77 -7.06 3.04 -1.63
N GLN A 78 -7.75 3.11 -2.76
CA GLN A 78 -8.03 1.93 -3.59
C GLN A 78 -6.75 1.31 -4.15
N CYS A 79 -5.70 2.11 -4.37
CA CYS A 79 -4.42 1.65 -4.87
C CYS A 79 -3.57 0.89 -3.82
N LEU A 80 -3.97 0.90 -2.54
CA LEU A 80 -3.31 0.13 -1.47
C LEU A 80 -3.84 -1.31 -1.39
N LEU A 81 -5.09 -1.55 -1.80
CA LEU A 81 -5.72 -2.87 -1.79
C LEU A 81 -4.97 -3.94 -2.61
N PRO A 82 -4.54 -3.70 -3.87
CA PRO A 82 -3.89 -4.74 -4.65
C PRO A 82 -2.62 -5.27 -3.97
N PHE A 83 -1.89 -4.40 -3.27
CA PHE A 83 -0.71 -4.78 -2.52
C PHE A 83 -1.05 -5.70 -1.33
N ALA A 84 -2.06 -5.34 -0.54
CA ALA A 84 -2.52 -6.14 0.61
C ALA A 84 -3.06 -7.51 0.18
N ILE A 85 -3.86 -7.54 -0.88
CA ILE A 85 -4.46 -8.77 -1.41
C ILE A 85 -3.36 -9.68 -1.94
N LEU A 86 -2.42 -9.14 -2.74
CA LEU A 86 -1.32 -9.92 -3.27
C LEU A 86 -0.47 -10.52 -2.14
N TYR A 87 -0.17 -9.75 -1.09
CA TYR A 87 0.55 -10.24 0.07
C TYR A 87 -0.18 -11.40 0.79
N LEU A 88 -1.49 -11.31 0.96
CA LEU A 88 -2.28 -12.39 1.59
C LEU A 88 -2.33 -13.65 0.73
N ILE A 89 -2.52 -13.51 -0.59
CA ILE A 89 -2.47 -14.62 -1.53
C ILE A 89 -1.10 -15.28 -1.47
N ASP A 90 -0.04 -14.47 -1.50
CA ASP A 90 1.35 -14.90 -1.46
C ASP A 90 1.70 -15.65 -0.15
N LEU A 91 1.16 -15.20 0.98
CA LEU A 91 1.29 -15.88 2.29
C LEU A 91 0.49 -17.19 2.35
N PHE A 92 -0.72 -17.20 1.81
CA PHE A 92 -1.54 -18.42 1.68
C PHE A 92 -0.86 -19.46 0.79
N LEU A 93 -0.23 -19.02 -0.29
CA LEU A 93 0.57 -19.87 -1.15
C LEU A 93 1.76 -20.48 -0.37
N ILE A 94 2.53 -19.70 0.38
CA ILE A 94 3.60 -20.26 1.22
C ILE A 94 3.04 -21.33 2.18
N ALA A 95 1.86 -21.11 2.76
CA ALA A 95 1.23 -22.08 3.66
C ALA A 95 0.85 -23.38 2.94
N LEU A 96 0.29 -23.29 1.72
CA LEU A 96 0.01 -24.48 0.89
C LEU A 96 1.29 -25.23 0.52
N ARG A 97 2.36 -24.51 0.19
CA ARG A 97 3.66 -25.13 -0.10
C ARG A 97 4.18 -25.91 1.11
N ASP A 98 4.17 -25.27 2.27
CA ASP A 98 4.64 -25.90 3.50
C ASP A 98 3.79 -27.13 3.87
N LEU A 99 2.46 -27.08 3.64
CA LEU A 99 1.58 -28.24 3.81
C LEU A 99 1.99 -29.42 2.92
N VAL A 100 2.29 -29.15 1.64
CA VAL A 100 2.74 -30.18 0.69
C VAL A 100 4.13 -30.72 1.07
N MET A 101 5.03 -29.86 1.54
CA MET A 101 6.35 -30.28 2.03
C MET A 101 6.25 -31.19 3.27
N VAL A 102 5.29 -30.93 4.17
CA VAL A 102 5.02 -31.78 5.34
C VAL A 102 4.51 -33.15 4.90
N TRP A 103 3.64 -33.22 3.89
CA TRP A 103 3.18 -34.49 3.33
C TRP A 103 4.35 -35.34 2.80
N HIS A 104 5.29 -34.72 2.09
CA HIS A 104 6.45 -35.38 1.50
C HIS A 104 7.64 -35.60 2.46
N ASP A 105 7.44 -35.47 3.77
CA ASP A 105 8.47 -35.68 4.81
C ASP A 105 9.76 -34.88 4.55
N ARG A 106 9.64 -33.68 3.97
CA ARG A 106 10.78 -32.79 3.73
C ARG A 106 11.25 -32.16 5.04
N ARG A 107 12.51 -31.71 5.06
CA ARG A 107 13.18 -31.26 6.29
C ARG A 107 12.51 -30.00 6.86
N TRP A 108 12.21 -30.01 8.16
CA TRP A 108 11.49 -28.95 8.88
C TRP A 108 12.12 -27.54 8.75
N TYR A 109 13.44 -27.44 8.62
CA TYR A 109 14.13 -26.14 8.45
C TYR A 109 13.88 -25.46 7.10
N SER A 110 13.39 -26.21 6.09
CA SER A 110 13.00 -25.68 4.77
C SER A 110 11.62 -25.02 4.76
N MET A 111 10.82 -25.28 5.79
CA MET A 111 9.43 -24.83 5.90
C MET A 111 9.39 -23.49 6.63
N VAL A 112 8.61 -22.54 6.12
CA VAL A 112 8.52 -21.19 6.66
C VAL A 112 7.66 -21.13 7.93
N PHE A 113 6.57 -21.90 8.00
CA PHE A 113 5.64 -21.90 9.13
C PHE A 113 6.03 -22.87 10.25
N VAL A 114 6.89 -23.85 9.97
CA VAL A 114 7.37 -24.82 10.98
C VAL A 114 8.69 -24.35 11.60
N ASN A 115 9.53 -23.64 10.84
CA ASN A 115 10.79 -23.11 11.32
C ASN A 115 10.55 -21.87 12.21
N PHE A 116 10.87 -21.98 13.50
CA PHE A 116 10.61 -20.95 14.51
C PHE A 116 11.19 -19.55 14.16
N PRO A 117 12.46 -19.41 13.74
CA PRO A 117 12.97 -18.13 13.24
C PRO A 117 12.18 -17.57 12.04
N ALA A 118 11.77 -18.43 11.10
CA ALA A 118 11.09 -18.00 9.90
C ALA A 118 9.66 -17.50 10.20
N ILE A 119 8.90 -18.21 11.04
CA ILE A 119 7.55 -17.78 11.42
C ILE A 119 7.56 -16.45 12.19
N ILE A 120 8.57 -16.21 13.05
CA ILE A 120 8.74 -14.92 13.74
C ILE A 120 8.99 -13.81 12.72
N MET A 121 9.86 -14.05 11.73
CA MET A 121 10.15 -13.09 10.69
C MET A 121 8.91 -12.78 9.86
N VAL A 122 8.14 -13.79 9.44
CA VAL A 122 6.88 -13.61 8.70
C VAL A 122 5.89 -12.80 9.52
N LEU A 123 5.70 -13.13 10.80
CA LEU A 123 4.79 -12.41 11.68
C LEU A 123 5.21 -10.95 11.84
N TYR A 124 6.49 -10.69 12.08
CA TYR A 124 7.04 -9.34 12.19
C TYR A 124 6.78 -8.51 10.91
N ILE A 125 7.11 -9.07 9.74
CA ILE A 125 6.88 -8.40 8.45
C ILE A 125 5.39 -8.15 8.22
N THR A 126 4.55 -9.16 8.48
CA THR A 126 3.09 -9.08 8.35
C THR A 126 2.53 -7.96 9.21
N SER A 127 2.87 -7.94 10.51
CA SER A 127 2.39 -6.92 11.44
C SER A 127 2.84 -5.52 11.03
N TYR A 128 4.11 -5.35 10.63
CA TYR A 128 4.63 -4.06 10.19
C TYR A 128 3.94 -3.56 8.91
N LEU A 129 3.74 -4.44 7.93
CA LEU A 129 3.09 -4.14 6.66
C LEU A 129 1.61 -3.75 6.88
N PHE A 130 0.85 -4.50 7.67
CA PHE A 130 -0.56 -4.16 7.93
C PHE A 130 -0.70 -2.90 8.79
N MET A 131 0.18 -2.68 9.77
CA MET A 131 0.19 -1.44 10.56
C MET A 131 0.41 -0.21 9.67
N THR A 132 1.37 -0.27 8.75
CA THR A 132 1.66 0.83 7.82
C THR A 132 0.53 1.04 6.82
N LEU A 133 -0.08 -0.02 6.29
CA LEU A 133 -1.27 0.06 5.43
C LEU A 133 -2.47 0.71 6.13
N ILE A 134 -2.75 0.31 7.38
CA ILE A 134 -3.84 0.88 8.17
C ILE A 134 -3.56 2.35 8.46
N ALA A 135 -2.33 2.69 8.84
CA ALA A 135 -1.91 4.07 9.08
C ALA A 135 -2.08 4.95 7.83
N LEU A 136 -1.66 4.46 6.65
CA LEU A 136 -1.83 5.14 5.37
C LEU A 136 -3.31 5.29 5.00
N SER A 137 -4.10 4.22 5.15
CA SER A 137 -5.54 4.24 4.86
C SER A 137 -6.29 5.25 5.74
N ARG A 138 -5.95 5.30 7.03
CA ARG A 138 -6.49 6.31 7.96
C ARG A 138 -6.05 7.71 7.56
N LEU A 139 -4.78 7.91 7.22
CA LEU A 139 -4.24 9.20 6.80
C LEU A 139 -4.97 9.74 5.56
N PHE A 140 -5.21 8.91 4.56
CA PHE A 140 -5.96 9.27 3.35
C PHE A 140 -7.47 9.45 3.60
N SER A 141 -7.98 9.03 4.76
CA SER A 141 -9.38 9.21 5.14
C SER A 141 -9.65 10.52 5.86
N THR A 142 -8.67 10.99 6.62
CA THR A 142 -8.84 12.12 7.53
C THR A 142 -8.65 13.48 6.89
N ASP A 143 -8.10 13.54 5.67
CA ASP A 143 -7.84 14.80 4.99
C ASP A 143 -8.89 15.06 3.89
N PRO A 144 -9.83 16.01 4.07
CA PRO A 144 -10.53 16.58 2.94
C PRO A 144 -9.46 17.22 2.03
N LYS A 145 -9.47 16.85 0.75
CA LYS A 145 -8.65 17.45 -0.31
C LYS A 145 -8.65 18.97 -0.09
N PRO A 146 -7.50 19.67 0.03
CA PRO A 146 -7.53 21.12 -0.01
C PRO A 146 -8.16 21.49 -1.36
N GLN A 147 -9.40 22.01 -1.31
CA GLN A 147 -10.09 22.55 -2.47
C GLN A 147 -9.18 23.62 -3.06
N THR A 148 -8.48 23.26 -4.13
CA THR A 148 -7.69 24.18 -4.92
C THR A 148 -8.64 24.72 -5.97
N GLY A 149 -9.27 25.87 -5.66
CA GLY A 149 -10.37 26.50 -6.42
C GLY A 149 -11.73 26.13 -5.81
N ASP A 150 -12.54 27.02 -5.23
CA ASP A 150 -12.79 28.40 -5.63
C ASP A 150 -12.75 29.40 -4.46
N ASN A 151 -11.86 30.38 -4.60
CA ASN A 151 -11.95 31.67 -3.94
C ASN A 151 -13.13 32.47 -4.54
N PHE A 152 -14.38 32.27 -4.11
CA PHE A 152 -15.47 33.23 -4.38
C PHE A 152 -16.56 33.29 -3.29
N MET A 153 -16.20 33.11 -2.01
CA MET A 153 -17.08 33.54 -0.91
C MET A 153 -16.26 34.29 0.15
N ARG A 154 -15.66 35.41 -0.27
CA ARG A 154 -15.25 36.47 0.64
C ARG A 154 -16.09 37.71 0.35
N PHE A 155 -16.94 38.03 1.33
CA PHE A 155 -17.63 39.29 1.56
C PHE A 155 -18.88 39.62 0.73
N ASN A 156 -20.03 39.12 1.19
CA ASN A 156 -21.15 40.03 1.42
C ASN A 156 -22.00 39.49 2.59
N ASN A 157 -22.18 40.32 3.62
CA ASN A 157 -23.17 40.27 4.73
C ASN A 157 -22.52 40.83 5.99
N GLY A 158 -22.20 42.12 5.97
CA GLY A 158 -21.65 42.79 7.15
C GLY A 158 -21.15 44.22 6.95
N ILE A 159 -21.12 44.73 5.72
CA ILE A 159 -20.98 46.18 5.49
C ILE A 159 -22.39 46.69 5.26
N ALA A 160 -23.01 47.15 6.35
CA ALA A 160 -24.12 48.08 6.27
C ALA A 160 -23.67 49.23 5.35
N ASN A 161 -24.32 49.37 4.21
CA ASN A 161 -24.10 50.49 3.32
C ASN A 161 -24.55 51.76 4.07
N PRO A 162 -23.64 52.66 4.48
CA PRO A 162 -24.04 53.87 5.19
C PRO A 162 -24.77 54.85 4.27
N ALA A 163 -24.81 54.59 2.96
CA ALA A 163 -25.47 55.42 1.97
C ALA A 163 -26.95 55.05 1.71
N ALA A 164 -27.55 54.19 2.54
CA ALA A 164 -28.97 53.82 2.43
C ALA A 164 -29.80 54.23 3.67
N VAL A 165 -29.23 55.05 4.57
CA VAL A 165 -29.90 55.49 5.82
C VAL A 165 -30.26 56.98 5.78
N ASP A 166 -29.76 57.78 4.84
CA ASP A 166 -30.00 59.24 4.81
C ASP A 166 -31.09 59.71 3.81
N ASP A 167 -31.69 58.81 3.02
CA ASP A 167 -32.70 59.20 2.01
C ASP A 167 -34.17 58.93 2.42
N GLU A 168 -34.44 58.29 3.57
CA GLU A 168 -35.82 58.07 4.04
C GLU A 168 -36.28 59.00 5.18
N ASP A 169 -35.40 59.86 5.73
CA ASP A 169 -35.74 60.79 6.83
C ASP A 169 -35.88 62.26 6.38
N SER A 170 -35.88 62.56 5.06
CA SER A 170 -35.98 63.95 4.55
C SER A 170 -37.19 64.27 3.67
N LEU A 171 -38.17 63.37 3.54
CA LEU A 171 -39.44 63.68 2.89
C LEU A 171 -40.63 63.41 3.82
N VAL A 172 -41.19 64.51 4.30
CA VAL A 172 -42.53 64.72 4.89
C VAL A 172 -42.63 64.72 6.42
N VAL A 173 -42.34 65.89 7.02
CA VAL A 173 -43.21 66.58 8.01
C VAL A 173 -42.98 68.09 7.81
N PRO A 174 -43.96 69.02 7.85
CA PRO A 174 -45.33 68.94 8.38
C PRO A 174 -46.48 69.09 7.36
#